data_AF-A0AAU4P7G1-F1
#
_entry.id   AF-A0AAU4P7G1-F1
#
_cell.length_a   1.000
_cell.length_b   1.000
_cell.length_c   1.000
_cell.angle_alpha   90.00
_cell.angle_beta   90.00
_cell.angle_gamma   90.00
#
_symmetry.space_group_name_H-M   'P 1'
#
loop_
_entity.id
_entity.type
_entity.pdbx_description
1 polymer ?
#
loop_
_entity_poly.entity_id
_entity_poly.type
_entity_poly.pdbx_seq_one_letter_code
_entity_poly.pdbx_strand_id
1 'polypeptide(L)'
;MSSTDPLLDVSGLTKHFPIKGGFPIRRTIGAVQAVDGLDFSVAPGESLGLVGESGCGKSTTGRLITRLLEPTGGRITYRGQDISHASRKQLAPIRSEIQMIFQDPYASLNPRQTVGKIITAPMEINDVNPAGGREARVRELLETVGLNPEHYNRFPHEFSGGQRQRIGVARALALEPKLIVADEPVSALDVSIQAQVVNLLQKLQKELGIAFLFIAHDLAIVRHFSQRVAVMYLGRIVEIADRDDLYGNPRHPYTRALLSAVPEATADDVPARDRIRLTGDVPSPVNPPSGCRFRTRCWKATDKCASEAPPLVRVEGSREGHLTACHYPEESGTVSAVPKARTASEASSLGKKPDLGKKTGEDPKARG
;
A
#
# COMPACT_ATOMS: atom_id res chain seq x y z
N MET A 1 -30.56 -2.44 -2.23
CA MET A 1 -29.19 -2.88 -1.90
C MET A 1 -28.97 -2.49 -0.45
N SER A 2 -28.77 -3.48 0.44
CA SER A 2 -28.53 -3.22 1.87
C SER A 2 -27.25 -2.40 2.02
N SER A 3 -27.18 -1.51 3.02
CA SER A 3 -26.05 -0.60 3.25
C SER A 3 -24.74 -1.29 3.71
N THR A 4 -24.58 -2.58 3.41
CA THR A 4 -23.56 -3.47 3.97
C THR A 4 -22.64 -4.09 2.92
N ASP A 5 -22.99 -4.02 1.63
CA ASP A 5 -22.17 -4.61 0.59
C ASP A 5 -20.97 -3.68 0.27
N PRO A 6 -19.74 -4.22 0.23
CA PRO A 6 -18.57 -3.42 -0.11
C PRO A 6 -18.62 -2.93 -1.56
N LEU A 7 -18.12 -1.72 -1.80
CA LEU A 7 -17.95 -1.20 -3.15
C LEU A 7 -16.86 -2.00 -3.90
N LEU A 8 -15.78 -2.31 -3.19
CA LEU A 8 -14.66 -3.13 -3.63
C LEU A 8 -14.41 -4.23 -2.60
N ASP A 9 -14.30 -5.47 -3.06
CA ASP A 9 -13.90 -6.61 -2.24
C ASP A 9 -12.72 -7.33 -2.91
N VAL A 10 -11.67 -7.59 -2.14
CA VAL A 10 -10.41 -8.16 -2.61
C VAL A 10 -10.12 -9.38 -1.78
N SER A 11 -9.95 -10.53 -2.42
CA SER A 11 -9.67 -11.80 -1.74
C SER A 11 -8.53 -12.58 -2.40
N GLY A 12 -7.55 -12.99 -1.60
CA GLY A 12 -6.38 -13.75 -2.05
C GLY A 12 -5.60 -13.08 -3.18
N LEU A 13 -5.66 -11.75 -3.31
CA LEU A 13 -5.10 -11.04 -4.46
C LEU A 13 -3.59 -11.27 -4.54
N THR A 14 -3.12 -11.69 -5.71
CA THR A 14 -1.74 -12.08 -5.93
C THR A 14 -1.22 -11.48 -7.23
N LYS A 15 0.01 -10.94 -7.19
CA LYS A 15 0.76 -10.53 -8.38
C LYS A 15 2.23 -10.87 -8.21
N HIS A 16 2.64 -11.92 -8.93
CA HIS A 16 4.04 -12.32 -9.05
C HIS A 16 4.58 -11.94 -10.43
N PHE A 17 5.71 -11.23 -10.49
CA PHE A 17 6.36 -10.86 -11.74
C PHE A 17 7.46 -11.86 -12.09
N PRO A 18 7.41 -12.53 -13.26
CA PRO A 18 8.41 -13.53 -13.62
C PRO A 18 9.78 -12.90 -13.86
N ILE A 19 10.81 -13.50 -13.31
CA ILE A 19 12.21 -13.17 -13.58
C ILE A 19 12.69 -14.09 -14.70
N LYS A 20 13.08 -13.51 -15.83
CA LYS A 20 13.58 -14.26 -16.99
C LYS A 20 15.10 -14.27 -16.99
N GLY A 21 15.70 -15.43 -17.17
CA GLY A 21 17.15 -15.61 -17.29
C GLY A 21 17.53 -16.77 -18.19
N GLY A 22 18.81 -16.85 -18.57
CA GLY A 22 19.36 -17.88 -19.45
C GLY A 22 19.68 -17.39 -20.87
N PHE A 23 20.79 -17.90 -21.41
CA PHE A 23 21.22 -17.76 -22.81
C PHE A 23 21.52 -19.16 -23.37
N PRO A 24 21.12 -19.49 -24.62
CA PRO A 24 20.41 -18.65 -25.61
C PRO A 24 18.89 -18.58 -25.42
N ILE A 25 18.29 -19.41 -24.56
CA ILE A 25 16.83 -19.46 -24.33
C ILE A 25 16.48 -18.82 -22.99
N ARG A 26 15.65 -17.76 -23.01
CA ARG A 26 15.12 -17.13 -21.79
C ARG A 26 14.08 -18.03 -21.13
N ARG A 27 14.35 -18.50 -19.91
CA ARG A 27 13.42 -19.27 -19.07
C ARG A 27 13.05 -18.47 -17.81
N THR A 28 11.92 -18.79 -17.20
CA THR A 28 11.56 -18.22 -15.88
C THR A 28 12.42 -18.90 -14.81
N ILE A 29 13.22 -18.10 -14.09
CA ILE A 29 14.16 -18.57 -13.07
C ILE A 29 13.76 -18.19 -11.64
N GLY A 30 12.65 -17.45 -11.50
CA GLY A 30 12.10 -17.01 -10.23
C GLY A 30 10.95 -16.02 -10.44
N ALA A 31 10.42 -15.47 -9.37
CA ALA A 31 9.41 -14.43 -9.45
C ALA A 31 9.54 -13.41 -8.31
N VAL A 32 9.28 -12.14 -8.61
CA VAL A 32 9.11 -11.09 -7.60
C VAL A 32 7.69 -11.18 -7.06
N GLN A 33 7.55 -11.51 -5.78
CA GLN A 33 6.25 -11.61 -5.11
C GLN A 33 5.80 -10.23 -4.60
N ALA A 34 5.35 -9.37 -5.52
CA ALA A 34 4.99 -7.98 -5.22
C ALA A 34 3.70 -7.86 -4.40
N VAL A 35 2.75 -8.75 -4.64
CA VAL A 35 1.47 -8.87 -3.90
C VAL A 35 1.19 -10.36 -3.73
N ASP A 36 0.88 -10.80 -2.51
CA ASP A 36 0.87 -12.23 -2.17
C ASP A 36 -0.24 -12.60 -1.16
N GLY A 37 -1.48 -12.65 -1.63
CA GLY A 37 -2.64 -13.01 -0.81
C GLY A 37 -3.15 -11.83 0.01
N LEU A 38 -3.46 -10.71 -0.64
CA LEU A 38 -4.11 -9.58 0.03
C LEU A 38 -5.62 -9.82 0.13
N ASP A 39 -6.15 -9.58 1.33
CA ASP A 39 -7.57 -9.61 1.65
C ASP A 39 -7.98 -8.29 2.29
N PHE A 40 -8.90 -7.56 1.67
CA PHE A 40 -9.50 -6.35 2.22
C PHE A 40 -10.75 -5.93 1.42
N SER A 41 -11.56 -5.07 2.01
CA SER A 41 -12.71 -4.47 1.34
C SER A 41 -12.71 -2.96 1.52
N VAL A 42 -13.41 -2.24 0.65
CA VAL A 42 -13.66 -0.79 0.75
C VAL A 42 -15.16 -0.56 0.57
N ALA A 43 -15.80 0.04 1.56
CA ALA A 43 -17.20 0.40 1.52
C ALA A 43 -17.45 1.67 0.66
N PRO A 44 -18.68 1.89 0.17
CA PRO A 44 -19.03 3.14 -0.51
C PRO A 44 -18.73 4.37 0.37
N GLY A 45 -18.08 5.38 -0.21
CA GLY A 45 -17.68 6.60 0.52
C GLY A 45 -16.59 6.38 1.57
N GLU A 46 -16.05 5.18 1.74
CA GLU A 46 -14.98 4.89 2.70
C GLU A 46 -13.60 5.25 2.12
N SER A 47 -12.72 5.73 2.97
CA SER A 47 -11.29 5.89 2.74
C SER A 47 -10.51 4.83 3.52
N LEU A 48 -9.91 3.89 2.77
CA LEU A 48 -8.97 2.90 3.28
C LEU A 48 -7.54 3.34 2.96
N GLY A 49 -6.72 3.53 3.99
CA GLY A 49 -5.29 3.79 3.86
C GLY A 49 -4.52 2.49 3.64
N LEU A 50 -3.59 2.46 2.67
CA LEU A 50 -2.63 1.37 2.48
C LEU A 50 -1.21 1.90 2.69
N VAL A 51 -0.56 1.45 3.77
CA VAL A 51 0.74 1.96 4.23
C VAL A 51 1.81 0.90 4.32
N GLY A 52 3.07 1.31 4.31
CA GLY A 52 4.23 0.43 4.44
C GLY A 52 5.49 1.04 3.84
N GLU A 53 6.64 0.41 4.08
CA GLU A 53 7.93 0.84 3.51
C GLU A 53 7.91 0.86 1.97
N SER A 54 8.84 1.61 1.37
CA SER A 54 9.00 1.66 -0.08
C SER A 54 9.25 0.25 -0.64
N GLY A 55 8.69 -0.04 -1.81
CA GLY A 55 8.84 -1.35 -2.47
C GLY A 55 8.06 -2.50 -1.85
N CYS A 56 7.22 -2.29 -0.82
CA CYS A 56 6.46 -3.38 -0.21
C CYS A 56 5.27 -3.88 -1.04
N GLY A 57 4.89 -3.21 -2.14
CA GLY A 57 3.85 -3.66 -3.08
C GLY A 57 2.64 -2.73 -3.24
N LYS A 58 2.55 -1.62 -2.49
CA LYS A 58 1.37 -0.73 -2.46
C LYS A 58 0.93 -0.21 -3.83
N SER A 59 1.84 0.38 -4.61
CA SER A 59 1.54 0.88 -5.97
C SER A 59 1.19 -0.27 -6.93
N THR A 60 1.73 -1.47 -6.71
CA THR A 60 1.30 -2.66 -7.47
C THR A 60 -0.15 -3.01 -7.14
N THR A 61 -0.53 -3.00 -5.86
CA THR A 61 -1.93 -3.19 -5.42
C THR A 61 -2.85 -2.17 -6.09
N GLY A 62 -2.52 -0.87 -6.07
CA GLY A 62 -3.32 0.16 -6.72
C GLY A 62 -3.53 -0.08 -8.22
N ARG A 63 -2.48 -0.50 -8.93
CA ARG A 63 -2.54 -0.86 -10.36
C ARG A 63 -3.35 -2.12 -10.66
N LEU A 64 -3.40 -3.07 -9.72
CA LEU A 64 -4.24 -4.27 -9.83
C LEU A 64 -5.72 -3.91 -9.68
N ILE A 65 -6.07 -3.10 -8.66
CA ILE A 65 -7.44 -2.63 -8.42
C ILE A 65 -7.99 -1.85 -9.62
N THR A 66 -7.18 -0.96 -10.18
CA THR A 66 -7.53 -0.17 -11.38
C THR A 66 -7.47 -0.96 -12.68
N ARG A 67 -7.09 -2.25 -12.64
CA ARG A 67 -6.95 -3.11 -13.81
C ARG A 67 -6.00 -2.56 -14.88
N LEU A 68 -4.99 -1.81 -14.45
CA LEU A 68 -3.80 -1.48 -15.24
C LEU A 68 -2.82 -2.66 -15.28
N LEU A 69 -2.83 -3.49 -14.23
CA LEU A 69 -2.17 -4.78 -14.17
C LEU A 69 -3.20 -5.89 -13.95
N GLU A 70 -2.92 -7.04 -14.53
CA GLU A 70 -3.70 -8.26 -14.30
C GLU A 70 -3.10 -9.07 -13.13
N PRO A 71 -3.90 -9.53 -12.15
CA PRO A 71 -3.43 -10.38 -11.08
C PRO A 71 -3.00 -11.74 -11.62
N THR A 72 -2.07 -12.37 -10.93
CA THR A 72 -1.71 -13.77 -11.18
C THR A 72 -2.64 -14.74 -10.46
N GLY A 73 -3.38 -14.27 -9.45
CA GLY A 73 -4.36 -15.06 -8.71
C GLY A 73 -5.21 -14.18 -7.77
N GLY A 74 -6.23 -14.79 -7.18
CA GLY A 74 -7.20 -14.11 -6.32
C GLY A 74 -8.33 -13.42 -7.09
N ARG A 75 -9.21 -12.77 -6.34
CA ARG A 75 -10.42 -12.12 -6.85
C ARG A 75 -10.45 -10.64 -6.48
N ILE A 76 -10.88 -9.82 -7.44
CA ILE A 76 -11.23 -8.42 -7.26
C ILE A 76 -12.70 -8.30 -7.69
N THR A 77 -13.58 -8.04 -6.73
CA THR A 77 -15.00 -7.83 -6.96
C THR A 77 -15.32 -6.35 -6.82
N TYR A 78 -15.96 -5.76 -7.81
CA TYR A 78 -16.42 -4.37 -7.79
C TYR A 78 -17.94 -4.34 -7.95
N ARG A 79 -18.65 -3.80 -6.97
CA ARG A 79 -20.14 -3.76 -6.94
C ARG A 79 -20.78 -5.13 -7.22
N GLY A 80 -20.21 -6.18 -6.63
CA GLY A 80 -20.66 -7.57 -6.81
C GLY A 80 -20.20 -8.25 -8.11
N GLN A 81 -19.50 -7.56 -9.01
CA GLN A 81 -18.97 -8.12 -10.25
C GLN A 81 -17.47 -8.45 -10.13
N ASP A 82 -17.09 -9.68 -10.45
CA ASP A 82 -15.67 -10.05 -10.57
C ASP A 82 -15.02 -9.37 -11.78
N ILE A 83 -13.98 -8.58 -11.52
CA ILE A 83 -13.20 -7.86 -12.52
C ILE A 83 -11.76 -8.40 -12.68
N SER A 84 -11.38 -9.46 -11.96
CA SER A 84 -10.01 -10.01 -11.95
C SER A 84 -9.47 -10.38 -13.31
N HIS A 85 -10.32 -10.87 -14.22
CA HIS A 85 -9.94 -11.24 -15.59
C HIS A 85 -10.95 -10.71 -16.60
N ALA A 86 -11.65 -9.62 -16.26
CA ALA A 86 -12.61 -9.00 -17.15
C ALA A 86 -11.95 -8.51 -18.44
N SER A 87 -12.62 -8.78 -19.57
CA SER A 87 -12.21 -8.32 -20.90
C SER A 87 -12.24 -6.79 -21.00
N ARG A 88 -11.61 -6.22 -22.02
CA ARG A 88 -11.64 -4.77 -22.27
C ARG A 88 -13.06 -4.21 -22.39
N LYS A 89 -13.97 -4.95 -23.02
CA LYS A 89 -15.38 -4.55 -23.17
C LYS A 89 -16.11 -4.51 -21.83
N GLN A 90 -15.85 -5.49 -20.96
CA GLN A 90 -16.43 -5.55 -19.61
C GLN A 90 -15.84 -4.48 -18.68
N LEU A 91 -14.56 -4.14 -18.85
CA LEU A 91 -13.88 -3.11 -18.06
C LEU A 91 -14.21 -1.69 -18.49
N ALA A 92 -14.58 -1.45 -19.76
CA ALA A 92 -14.85 -0.10 -20.27
C ALA A 92 -15.80 0.73 -19.37
N PRO A 93 -17.00 0.25 -18.99
CA PRO A 93 -17.88 1.00 -18.09
C PRO A 93 -17.39 1.08 -16.64
N ILE A 94 -16.54 0.15 -16.21
CA ILE A 94 -16.00 0.12 -14.84
C ILE A 94 -14.83 1.10 -14.71
N ARG A 95 -14.08 1.30 -15.79
CA ARG A 95 -12.93 2.22 -15.81
C ARG A 95 -13.35 3.64 -15.54
N SER A 96 -14.51 4.11 -15.99
CA SER A 96 -14.99 5.44 -15.60
C SER A 96 -15.30 5.54 -14.11
N GLU A 97 -15.79 4.46 -13.49
CA GLU A 97 -16.10 4.45 -12.05
C GLU A 97 -14.87 4.26 -11.14
N ILE A 98 -13.77 3.69 -11.63
CA ILE A 98 -12.51 3.48 -10.89
C ILE A 98 -11.39 4.31 -11.52
N GLN A 99 -11.01 5.40 -10.87
CA GLN A 99 -9.99 6.32 -11.36
C GLN A 99 -8.73 6.28 -10.51
N MET A 100 -7.61 6.69 -11.10
CA MET A 100 -6.30 6.70 -10.43
C MET A 100 -5.69 8.09 -10.42
N ILE A 101 -5.23 8.52 -9.24
CA ILE A 101 -4.34 9.66 -9.07
C ILE A 101 -2.93 9.09 -8.90
N PHE A 102 -2.03 9.44 -9.81
CA PHE A 102 -0.66 8.94 -9.83
C PHE A 102 0.27 9.74 -8.92
N GLN A 103 1.36 9.10 -8.50
CA GLN A 103 2.39 9.64 -7.61
C GLN A 103 3.08 10.88 -8.16
N ASP A 104 3.41 10.89 -9.46
CA ASP A 104 4.13 11.99 -10.09
C ASP A 104 3.17 12.88 -10.92
N PRO A 105 2.86 14.10 -10.45
CA PRO A 105 2.05 15.05 -11.22
C PRO A 105 2.74 15.51 -12.51
N TYR A 106 4.07 15.45 -12.60
CA TYR A 106 4.82 15.83 -13.79
C TYR A 106 4.69 14.78 -14.88
N ALA A 107 5.06 13.53 -14.58
CA ALA A 107 5.01 12.44 -15.56
C ALA A 107 3.58 12.07 -15.96
N SER A 108 2.58 12.35 -15.11
CA SER A 108 1.19 11.99 -15.41
C SER A 108 0.47 13.00 -16.31
N LEU A 109 0.97 14.23 -16.49
CA LEU A 109 0.36 15.26 -17.34
C LEU A 109 1.17 15.43 -18.64
N ASN A 110 0.51 15.45 -19.80
CA ASN A 110 1.21 15.69 -21.07
C ASN A 110 1.63 17.18 -21.17
N PRO A 111 2.93 17.52 -21.14
CA PRO A 111 3.38 18.91 -21.09
C PRO A 111 3.08 19.69 -22.38
N ARG A 112 2.73 19.00 -23.47
CA ARG A 112 2.41 19.58 -24.79
C ARG A 112 0.91 19.84 -24.98
N GLN A 113 0.09 19.60 -23.96
CA GLN A 113 -1.34 19.84 -24.02
C GLN A 113 -1.74 20.87 -22.97
N THR A 114 -2.78 21.65 -23.27
CA THR A 114 -3.37 22.56 -22.29
C THR A 114 -4.06 21.77 -21.19
N VAL A 115 -4.20 22.38 -20.01
CA VAL A 115 -4.94 21.81 -18.87
C VAL A 115 -6.36 21.47 -19.27
N GLY A 116 -7.01 22.35 -20.05
CA GLY A 116 -8.33 22.12 -20.62
C GLY A 116 -8.42 20.79 -21.37
N LYS A 117 -7.48 20.55 -22.29
CA LYS A 117 -7.42 19.32 -23.09
C LYS A 117 -7.13 18.09 -22.23
N ILE A 118 -6.24 18.21 -21.24
CA ILE A 118 -5.88 17.11 -20.35
C ILE A 118 -7.08 16.63 -19.52
N ILE A 119 -7.88 17.56 -19.00
CA ILE A 119 -9.08 17.24 -18.19
C ILE A 119 -10.23 16.78 -19.10
N THR A 120 -10.33 17.32 -20.32
CA THR A 120 -11.33 16.90 -21.31
C THR A 120 -11.08 15.50 -21.87
N ALA A 121 -9.82 15.08 -22.04
CA ALA A 121 -9.47 13.84 -22.73
C ALA A 121 -10.14 12.56 -22.18
N PRO A 122 -10.23 12.32 -20.85
CA PRO A 122 -11.00 11.18 -20.33
C PRO A 122 -12.45 11.17 -20.79
N MET A 123 -13.12 12.32 -20.81
CA MET A 123 -14.51 12.44 -21.27
C MET A 123 -14.64 12.11 -22.76
N GLU A 124 -13.71 12.58 -23.59
CA GLU A 124 -13.69 12.26 -25.03
C GLU A 124 -13.50 10.76 -25.28
N ILE A 125 -12.54 10.15 -24.59
CA ILE A 125 -12.21 8.72 -24.74
C ILE A 125 -13.38 7.81 -24.36
N ASN A 126 -14.18 8.23 -23.38
CA ASN A 126 -15.31 7.46 -22.85
C ASN A 126 -16.67 7.95 -23.36
N ASP A 127 -16.68 8.84 -24.36
CA ASP A 127 -17.88 9.46 -24.94
C ASP A 127 -18.85 10.06 -23.90
N VAL A 128 -18.29 10.68 -22.87
CA VAL A 128 -19.06 11.40 -21.85
C VAL A 128 -19.30 12.83 -22.33
N ASN A 129 -20.56 13.25 -22.33
CA ASN A 129 -21.02 14.57 -22.77
C ASN A 129 -21.81 15.25 -21.64
N PRO A 130 -21.15 16.02 -20.76
CA PRO A 130 -21.82 16.72 -19.67
C PRO A 130 -22.81 17.77 -20.16
N ALA A 131 -23.84 18.05 -19.36
CA ALA A 131 -24.74 19.18 -19.60
C ALA A 131 -23.95 20.50 -19.64
N GLY A 132 -24.21 21.35 -20.63
CA GLY A 132 -23.44 22.58 -20.85
C GLY A 132 -22.11 22.39 -21.59
N GLY A 133 -21.74 21.15 -21.93
CA GLY A 133 -20.56 20.82 -22.72
C GLY A 133 -19.30 20.58 -21.90
N ARG A 134 -18.31 19.94 -22.54
CA ARG A 134 -17.06 19.52 -21.88
C ARG A 134 -16.25 20.70 -21.35
N GLU A 135 -16.20 21.82 -22.06
CA GLU A 135 -15.46 23.02 -21.60
C GLU A 135 -16.03 23.58 -20.29
N ALA A 136 -17.35 23.73 -20.20
CA ALA A 136 -18.01 24.22 -18.98
C ALA A 136 -17.71 23.28 -17.80
N ARG A 137 -17.79 21.96 -18.03
CA ARG A 137 -17.43 20.96 -17.02
C ARG A 137 -15.98 21.06 -16.57
N VAL A 138 -15.03 21.27 -17.48
CA VAL A 138 -13.63 21.45 -17.08
C VAL A 138 -13.44 22.70 -16.23
N ARG A 139 -14.09 23.81 -16.57
CA ARG A 139 -14.02 25.05 -15.79
C ARG A 139 -14.55 24.86 -14.37
N GLU A 140 -15.67 24.16 -14.22
CA GLU A 140 -16.23 23.77 -12.92
C GLU A 140 -15.26 22.86 -12.14
N LEU A 141 -14.64 21.87 -12.80
CA LEU A 141 -13.66 20.99 -12.17
C LEU A 141 -12.41 21.73 -11.70
N LEU A 142 -11.94 22.73 -12.46
CA LEU A 142 -10.84 23.60 -12.04
C LEU A 142 -11.20 24.36 -10.76
N GLU A 143 -12.39 24.95 -10.69
CA GLU A 143 -12.88 25.63 -9.51
C GLU A 143 -13.02 24.67 -8.31
N THR A 144 -13.56 23.48 -8.56
CA THR A 144 -13.73 22.41 -7.56
C THR A 144 -12.41 22.04 -6.89
N VAL A 145 -11.30 22.01 -7.64
CA VAL A 145 -9.95 21.75 -7.10
C VAL A 145 -9.22 23.01 -6.63
N GLY A 146 -9.91 24.15 -6.59
CA GLY A 146 -9.39 25.43 -6.11
C GLY A 146 -8.40 26.09 -7.08
N LEU A 147 -8.64 25.99 -8.39
CA LEU A 147 -7.90 26.68 -9.45
C LEU A 147 -8.83 27.66 -10.18
N ASN A 148 -8.28 28.76 -10.71
CA ASN A 148 -9.04 29.71 -11.52
C ASN A 148 -9.50 29.02 -12.84
N PRO A 149 -10.80 29.02 -13.17
CA PRO A 149 -11.33 28.51 -14.44
C PRO A 149 -10.69 29.10 -15.70
N GLU A 150 -10.18 30.33 -15.65
CA GLU A 150 -9.48 31.00 -16.76
C GLU A 150 -8.19 30.28 -17.15
N HIS A 151 -7.64 29.46 -16.25
CA HIS A 151 -6.45 28.66 -16.51
C HIS A 151 -6.65 27.52 -17.52
N TYR A 152 -7.86 27.35 -18.06
CA TYR A 152 -8.20 26.33 -19.07
C TYR A 152 -7.19 26.22 -20.22
N ASN A 153 -6.71 27.34 -20.75
CA ASN A 153 -5.80 27.39 -21.90
C ASN A 153 -4.31 27.30 -21.53
N ARG A 154 -3.97 27.25 -20.23
CA ARG A 154 -2.58 27.18 -19.77
C ARG A 154 -2.02 25.78 -19.90
N PHE A 155 -0.70 25.68 -19.97
CA PHE A 155 0.05 24.43 -20.00
C PHE A 155 0.53 24.02 -18.61
N PRO A 156 0.72 22.72 -18.34
CA PRO A 156 1.16 22.22 -17.04
C PRO A 156 2.42 22.89 -16.48
N HIS A 157 3.37 23.27 -17.34
CA HIS A 157 4.63 23.88 -16.90
C HIS A 157 4.46 25.24 -16.22
N GLU A 158 3.31 25.90 -16.42
CA GLU A 158 2.99 27.20 -15.83
C GLU A 158 2.39 27.13 -14.41
N PHE A 159 2.26 25.93 -13.84
CA PHE A 159 1.68 25.69 -12.52
C PHE A 159 2.72 25.18 -11.53
N SER A 160 2.50 25.45 -10.24
CA SER A 160 3.28 24.83 -9.15
C SER A 160 3.03 23.33 -9.04
N GLY A 161 3.89 22.59 -8.32
CA GLY A 161 3.71 21.14 -8.11
C GLY A 161 2.34 20.80 -7.51
N GLY A 162 1.90 21.54 -6.49
CA GLY A 162 0.58 21.34 -5.87
C GLY A 162 -0.58 21.64 -6.82
N GLN A 163 -0.47 22.68 -7.66
CA GLN A 163 -1.48 22.98 -8.66
C GLN A 163 -1.56 21.90 -9.75
N ARG A 164 -0.42 21.34 -10.18
CA ARG A 164 -0.40 20.18 -11.09
C ARG A 164 -1.03 18.95 -10.48
N GLN A 165 -0.80 18.71 -9.19
CA GLN A 165 -1.48 17.62 -8.49
C GLN A 165 -3.00 17.83 -8.50
N ARG A 166 -3.47 19.05 -8.21
CA ARG A 166 -4.89 19.41 -8.29
C ARG A 166 -5.47 19.23 -9.69
N ILE A 167 -4.72 19.55 -10.75
CA ILE A 167 -5.10 19.23 -12.14
C ILE A 167 -5.25 17.71 -12.34
N GLY A 168 -4.34 16.91 -11.78
CA GLY A 168 -4.45 15.45 -11.75
C GLY A 168 -5.72 14.95 -11.05
N VAL A 169 -6.09 15.57 -9.92
CA VAL A 169 -7.37 15.31 -9.22
C VAL A 169 -8.56 15.67 -10.11
N ALA A 170 -8.58 16.86 -10.70
CA ALA A 170 -9.66 17.31 -11.60
C ALA A 170 -9.85 16.34 -12.79
N ARG A 171 -8.74 15.86 -13.38
CA ARG A 171 -8.78 14.86 -14.45
C ARG A 171 -9.42 13.54 -13.98
N ALA A 172 -9.10 13.07 -12.79
CA ALA A 172 -9.70 11.86 -12.23
C ALA A 172 -11.21 12.05 -11.96
N LEU A 173 -11.62 13.25 -11.53
CA LEU A 173 -13.03 13.57 -11.28
C LEU A 173 -13.87 13.74 -12.55
N ALA A 174 -13.24 13.95 -13.71
CA ALA A 174 -13.93 14.23 -14.97
C ALA A 174 -14.92 13.13 -15.41
N LEU A 175 -14.76 11.90 -14.91
CA LEU A 175 -15.63 10.76 -15.20
C LEU A 175 -16.59 10.41 -14.05
N GLU A 176 -16.66 11.24 -13.01
CA GLU A 176 -17.53 11.04 -11.84
C GLU A 176 -17.32 9.66 -11.17
N PRO A 177 -16.08 9.37 -10.74
CA PRO A 177 -15.74 8.06 -10.20
C PRO A 177 -16.45 7.77 -8.88
N LYS A 178 -16.63 6.48 -8.58
CA LYS A 178 -17.09 6.01 -7.26
C LYS A 178 -15.93 5.55 -6.38
N LEU A 179 -14.81 5.17 -6.99
CA LEU A 179 -13.58 4.78 -6.32
C LEU A 179 -12.39 5.51 -6.94
N ILE A 180 -11.59 6.15 -6.10
CA ILE A 180 -10.30 6.71 -6.49
C ILE A 180 -9.17 5.94 -5.79
N VAL A 181 -8.24 5.42 -6.58
CA VAL A 181 -6.96 4.92 -6.07
C VAL A 181 -5.96 6.07 -6.12
N ALA A 182 -5.57 6.57 -4.95
CA ALA A 182 -4.60 7.65 -4.83
C ALA A 182 -3.23 7.07 -4.46
N ASP A 183 -2.35 6.93 -5.45
CA ASP A 183 -1.02 6.33 -5.30
C ASP A 183 0.02 7.38 -4.93
N GLU A 184 0.29 7.53 -3.63
CA GLU A 184 1.21 8.53 -3.07
C GLU A 184 0.95 9.95 -3.61
N PRO A 185 -0.29 10.47 -3.52
CA PRO A 185 -0.73 11.68 -4.23
C PRO A 185 -0.06 12.97 -3.73
N VAL A 186 0.80 12.90 -2.73
CA VAL A 186 1.45 14.06 -2.09
C VAL A 186 2.95 13.87 -1.87
N SER A 187 3.54 12.74 -2.27
CA SER A 187 4.93 12.41 -1.92
C SER A 187 5.98 13.36 -2.50
N ALA A 188 5.68 14.03 -3.62
CA ALA A 188 6.59 14.95 -4.30
C ALA A 188 6.35 16.43 -3.93
N LEU A 189 5.59 16.72 -2.87
CA LEU A 189 5.16 18.07 -2.50
C LEU A 189 5.69 18.47 -1.13
N ASP A 190 5.91 19.78 -0.93
CA ASP A 190 6.25 20.35 0.36
C ASP A 190 5.13 20.17 1.38
N VAL A 191 5.47 20.03 2.67
CA VAL A 191 4.54 19.70 3.77
C VAL A 191 3.28 20.57 3.79
N SER A 192 3.41 21.88 3.60
CA SER A 192 2.26 22.81 3.56
C SER A 192 1.32 22.54 2.39
N ILE A 193 1.87 22.17 1.23
CA ILE A 193 1.11 21.83 0.02
C ILE A 193 0.49 20.43 0.16
N GLN A 194 1.17 19.47 0.79
CA GLN A 194 0.61 18.15 1.09
C GLN A 194 -0.69 18.30 1.89
N ALA A 195 -0.67 19.09 2.96
CA ALA A 195 -1.85 19.34 3.79
C ALA A 195 -3.01 19.95 2.98
N GLN A 196 -2.74 20.91 2.10
CA GLN A 196 -3.77 21.48 1.23
C GLN A 196 -4.40 20.46 0.28
N VAL A 197 -3.59 19.60 -0.33
CA VAL A 197 -4.09 18.55 -1.25
C VAL A 197 -4.88 17.49 -0.48
N VAL A 198 -4.42 17.07 0.70
CA VAL A 198 -5.15 16.14 1.56
C VAL A 198 -6.50 16.71 1.97
N ASN A 199 -6.56 17.96 2.41
CA ASN A 199 -7.81 18.63 2.77
C ASN A 199 -8.78 18.73 1.58
N LEU A 200 -8.26 19.01 0.38
CA LEU A 200 -9.07 18.97 -0.85
C LEU A 200 -9.66 17.57 -1.06
N LEU A 201 -8.84 16.51 -1.01
CA LEU A 201 -9.32 15.14 -1.21
C LEU A 201 -10.37 14.74 -0.16
N GLN A 202 -10.22 15.17 1.10
CA GLN A 202 -11.22 14.90 2.14
C GLN A 202 -12.53 15.62 1.86
N LYS A 203 -12.46 16.88 1.43
CA LYS A 203 -13.66 17.65 1.03
C LYS A 203 -14.39 16.92 -0.10
N LEU A 204 -13.67 16.50 -1.14
CA LEU A 204 -14.22 15.78 -2.28
C LEU A 204 -14.82 14.42 -1.88
N GLN A 205 -14.15 13.67 -1.01
CA GLN A 205 -14.68 12.40 -0.48
C GLN A 205 -16.04 12.60 0.20
N LYS A 206 -16.17 13.63 1.05
CA LYS A 206 -17.41 13.94 1.77
C LYS A 206 -18.52 14.46 0.86
N GLU A 207 -18.20 15.40 -0.02
CA GLU A 207 -19.20 16.08 -0.86
C GLU A 207 -19.70 15.18 -1.99
N LEU A 208 -18.83 14.34 -2.56
CA LEU A 208 -19.15 13.50 -3.72
C LEU A 208 -19.42 12.03 -3.35
N GLY A 209 -19.23 11.64 -2.09
CA GLY A 209 -19.43 10.27 -1.62
C GLY A 209 -18.45 9.26 -2.24
N ILE A 210 -17.27 9.71 -2.67
CA ILE A 210 -16.28 8.89 -3.38
C ILE A 210 -15.51 8.03 -2.39
N ALA A 211 -15.39 6.74 -2.66
CA ALA A 211 -14.50 5.87 -1.90
C ALA A 211 -13.03 6.08 -2.31
N PHE A 212 -12.10 5.90 -1.38
CA PHE A 212 -10.67 6.02 -1.62
C PHE A 212 -9.92 4.77 -1.17
N LEU A 213 -9.01 4.30 -2.03
CA LEU A 213 -7.84 3.54 -1.62
C LEU A 213 -6.65 4.49 -1.61
N PHE A 214 -6.26 4.97 -0.43
CA PHE A 214 -5.22 5.97 -0.25
C PHE A 214 -3.88 5.30 0.09
N ILE A 215 -2.99 5.24 -0.89
CA ILE A 215 -1.67 4.65 -0.74
C ILE A 215 -0.70 5.73 -0.30
N ALA A 216 0.00 5.49 0.81
CA ALA A 216 1.02 6.39 1.30
C ALA A 216 2.16 5.62 1.99
N HIS A 217 3.30 6.27 2.15
CA HIS A 217 4.38 5.78 3.01
C HIS A 217 4.39 6.45 4.38
N ASP A 218 3.72 7.61 4.53
CA ASP A 218 3.65 8.37 5.79
C ASP A 218 2.34 8.08 6.54
N LEU A 219 2.48 7.46 7.71
CA LEU A 219 1.37 7.20 8.64
C LEU A 219 0.75 8.50 9.20
N ALA A 220 1.46 9.62 9.30
CA ALA A 220 0.86 10.87 9.77
C ALA A 220 -0.25 11.35 8.82
N ILE A 221 0.02 11.34 7.52
CA ILE A 221 -0.93 11.75 6.48
C ILE A 221 -2.17 10.84 6.47
N VAL A 222 -1.94 9.53 6.57
CA VAL A 222 -3.02 8.54 6.55
C VAL A 222 -3.95 8.66 7.74
N ARG A 223 -3.41 9.05 8.92
CA ARG A 223 -4.22 9.33 10.12
C ARG A 223 -5.28 10.39 9.85
N HIS A 224 -4.93 11.45 9.12
CA HIS A 224 -5.88 12.52 8.88
C HIS A 224 -6.94 12.15 7.83
N PHE A 225 -6.60 11.30 6.86
CA PHE A 225 -7.44 11.02 5.69
C PHE A 225 -8.34 9.78 5.79
N SER A 226 -7.87 8.71 6.42
CA SER A 226 -8.48 7.38 6.28
C SER A 226 -9.33 7.01 7.49
N GLN A 227 -10.42 6.29 7.26
CA GLN A 227 -11.23 5.69 8.35
C GLN A 227 -10.61 4.39 8.83
N ARG A 228 -10.14 3.54 7.90
CA ARG A 228 -9.37 2.34 8.21
C ARG A 228 -7.98 2.41 7.61
N VAL A 229 -7.05 1.67 8.18
CA VAL A 229 -5.66 1.61 7.73
C VAL A 229 -5.20 0.16 7.67
N ALA A 230 -4.69 -0.24 6.49
CA ALA A 230 -4.05 -1.51 6.23
C ALA A 230 -2.54 -1.32 6.10
N VAL A 231 -1.78 -2.00 6.94
CA VAL A 231 -0.32 -1.98 6.97
C VAL A 231 0.21 -3.16 6.17
N MET A 232 1.01 -2.87 5.15
CA MET A 232 1.56 -3.83 4.20
C MET A 232 3.06 -4.00 4.39
N TYR A 233 3.51 -5.25 4.51
CA TYR A 233 4.92 -5.61 4.55
C TYR A 233 5.21 -6.74 3.57
N LEU A 234 6.16 -6.50 2.66
CA LEU A 234 6.58 -7.44 1.61
C LEU A 234 5.40 -8.19 0.99
N GLY A 235 4.50 -7.52 0.28
CA GLY A 235 3.44 -8.18 -0.48
C GLY A 235 2.20 -8.60 0.32
N ARG A 236 2.21 -8.50 1.65
CA ARG A 236 1.10 -8.94 2.51
C ARG A 236 0.62 -7.86 3.46
N ILE A 237 -0.68 -7.87 3.78
CA ILE A 237 -1.23 -7.10 4.90
C ILE A 237 -0.84 -7.81 6.18
N VAL A 238 -0.17 -7.08 7.07
CA VAL A 238 0.23 -7.60 8.39
C VAL A 238 -0.71 -7.12 9.49
N GLU A 239 -1.43 -6.02 9.26
CA GLU A 239 -2.41 -5.48 10.20
C GLU A 239 -3.40 -4.60 9.46
N ILE A 240 -4.68 -4.67 9.81
CA ILE A 240 -5.72 -3.78 9.31
C ILE A 240 -6.71 -3.48 10.43
N ALA A 241 -7.06 -2.22 10.63
CA ALA A 241 -7.99 -1.82 11.68
C ALA A 241 -8.64 -0.46 11.37
N ASP A 242 -9.63 -0.10 12.20
CA ASP A 242 -10.01 1.31 12.37
C ASP A 242 -8.77 2.15 12.71
N ARG A 243 -8.71 3.35 12.15
CA ARG A 243 -7.58 4.25 12.33
C ARG A 243 -7.31 4.51 13.81
N ASP A 244 -8.31 4.84 14.62
CA ASP A 244 -8.04 5.27 15.99
C ASP A 244 -7.55 4.09 16.84
N ASP A 245 -8.02 2.86 16.54
CA ASP A 245 -7.53 1.65 17.18
C ASP A 245 -6.13 1.24 16.71
N LEU A 246 -5.81 1.35 15.41
CA LEU A 246 -4.46 1.03 14.89
C LEU A 246 -3.38 1.89 15.55
N TYR A 247 -3.64 3.19 15.71
CA TYR A 247 -2.64 4.12 16.26
C TYR A 247 -2.61 4.11 17.79
N GLY A 248 -3.74 3.82 18.44
CA GLY A 248 -3.82 3.69 19.88
C GLY A 248 -3.28 2.36 20.40
N ASN A 249 -3.55 1.27 19.68
CA ASN A 249 -3.27 -0.10 20.08
C ASN A 249 -2.66 -0.93 18.93
N PRO A 250 -1.51 -0.53 18.34
CA PRO A 250 -0.90 -1.31 17.27
C PRO A 250 -0.49 -2.70 17.77
N ARG A 251 -0.95 -3.74 17.09
CA ARG A 251 -0.77 -5.14 17.46
C ARG A 251 0.43 -5.79 16.78
N HIS A 252 0.74 -5.45 15.54
CA HIS A 252 1.86 -6.06 14.85
C HIS A 252 3.17 -5.33 15.22
N PRO A 253 4.27 -6.03 15.57
CA PRO A 253 5.55 -5.40 15.88
C PRO A 253 6.06 -4.44 14.78
N TYR A 254 5.82 -4.76 13.51
CA TYR A 254 6.11 -3.85 12.39
C TYR A 254 5.33 -2.54 12.47
N THR A 255 4.01 -2.59 12.65
CA THR A 255 3.15 -1.40 12.77
C THR A 255 3.58 -0.56 13.96
N ARG A 256 3.85 -1.20 15.10
CA ARG A 256 4.38 -0.54 16.29
C ARG A 256 5.69 0.19 16.01
N ALA A 257 6.61 -0.46 15.28
CA ALA A 257 7.87 0.16 14.89
C ALA A 257 7.67 1.36 13.95
N LEU A 258 6.81 1.23 12.94
CA LEU A 258 6.48 2.33 12.03
C LEU A 258 5.87 3.53 12.79
N LEU A 259 4.92 3.30 13.68
CA LEU A 259 4.29 4.35 14.47
C LEU A 259 5.27 5.02 15.45
N SER A 260 6.22 4.28 16.02
CA SER A 260 7.26 4.85 16.89
C SER A 260 8.19 5.84 16.17
N ALA A 261 8.24 5.80 14.83
CA ALA A 261 9.02 6.71 14.02
C ALA A 261 8.27 7.99 13.62
N VAL A 262 6.93 8.01 13.79
CA VAL A 262 6.11 9.18 13.46
C VAL A 262 6.32 10.25 14.53
N PRO A 263 6.69 11.49 14.16
CA PRO A 263 6.78 12.59 15.13
C PRO A 263 5.40 12.86 15.72
N GLU A 264 5.25 12.75 17.04
CA GLU A 264 4.04 13.20 17.72
C GLU A 264 4.13 14.71 17.93
N ALA A 265 3.13 15.46 17.46
CA ALA A 265 2.94 16.85 17.82
C ALA A 265 2.31 16.90 19.22
N THR A 266 3.09 16.59 20.25
CA THR A 266 2.66 16.74 21.65
C THR A 266 3.17 18.07 22.19
N ALA A 267 2.37 18.71 23.05
CA ALA A 267 2.85 19.77 23.92
C ALA A 267 4.09 19.29 24.70
N ASP A 268 4.96 20.22 25.09
CA ASP A 268 6.34 20.03 25.58
C ASP A 268 6.53 19.04 26.77
N ASP A 269 5.46 18.45 27.30
CA ASP A 269 5.43 17.64 28.53
C ASP A 269 5.17 16.13 28.33
N VAL A 270 5.06 15.60 27.10
CA VAL A 270 4.94 14.15 26.87
C VAL A 270 6.33 13.53 26.62
N PRO A 271 6.77 12.52 27.40
CA PRO A 271 8.05 11.86 27.17
C PRO A 271 8.10 11.30 25.74
N ALA A 272 9.14 11.64 24.99
CA ALA A 272 9.36 11.10 23.66
C ALA A 272 9.34 9.57 23.72
N ARG A 273 8.43 8.93 22.99
CA ARG A 273 8.37 7.47 22.88
C ARG A 273 9.71 6.94 22.40
N ASP A 274 10.20 5.85 23.00
CA ASP A 274 11.39 5.17 22.54
C ASP A 274 11.23 4.76 21.07
N ARG A 275 12.01 5.40 20.19
CA ARG A 275 11.99 5.13 18.75
C ARG A 275 12.55 3.74 18.49
N ILE A 276 11.73 2.85 17.94
CA ILE A 276 12.13 1.50 17.58
C ILE A 276 12.89 1.58 16.26
N ARG A 277 14.21 1.38 16.31
CA ARG A 277 15.02 1.27 15.09
C ARG A 277 14.94 -0.15 14.56
N LEU A 278 14.28 -0.34 13.43
CA LEU A 278 14.35 -1.59 12.70
C LEU A 278 15.77 -1.80 12.19
N THR A 279 16.40 -2.90 12.58
CA THR A 279 17.75 -3.27 12.14
C THR A 279 17.71 -4.17 10.92
N GLY A 280 18.65 -3.99 10.00
CA GLY A 280 18.77 -4.77 8.78
C GLY A 280 17.90 -4.25 7.63
N ASP A 281 18.29 -4.60 6.42
CA ASP A 281 17.61 -4.21 5.19
C ASP A 281 16.27 -4.94 5.00
N VAL A 282 15.38 -4.34 4.23
CA VAL A 282 14.15 -5.00 3.79
C VAL A 282 14.54 -6.21 2.91
N PRO A 283 14.12 -7.43 3.25
CA PRO A 283 14.43 -8.61 2.45
C PRO A 283 13.95 -8.49 1.00
N SER A 284 14.65 -9.17 0.08
CA SER A 284 14.26 -9.16 -1.33
C SER A 284 12.89 -9.82 -1.54
N PRO A 285 11.96 -9.19 -2.30
CA PRO A 285 10.68 -9.80 -2.67
C PRO A 285 10.82 -10.97 -3.66
N VAL A 286 12.03 -11.24 -4.17
CA VAL A 286 12.33 -12.42 -5.01
C VAL A 286 12.35 -13.69 -4.18
N ASN A 287 12.97 -13.62 -2.99
CA ASN A 287 13.11 -14.72 -2.05
C ASN A 287 12.66 -14.23 -0.68
N PRO A 288 11.34 -14.00 -0.47
CA PRO A 288 10.85 -13.51 0.80
C PRO A 288 11.12 -14.55 1.90
N PRO A 289 11.29 -14.11 3.16
CA PRO A 289 11.44 -15.04 4.28
C PRO A 289 10.23 -15.98 4.36
N SER A 290 10.49 -17.28 4.60
CA SER A 290 9.46 -18.31 4.91
C SER A 290 8.54 -17.91 6.09
N GLY A 291 7.40 -18.57 6.27
CA GLY A 291 6.52 -18.27 7.41
C GLY A 291 6.16 -16.77 7.52
N CYS A 292 6.48 -16.14 8.65
CA CYS A 292 6.34 -14.69 8.83
C CYS A 292 7.42 -13.91 8.06
N ARG A 293 6.98 -13.10 7.08
CA ARG A 293 7.88 -12.26 6.27
C ARG A 293 8.68 -11.25 7.10
N PHE A 294 8.13 -10.78 8.23
CA PHE A 294 8.78 -9.80 9.09
C PHE A 294 9.79 -10.41 10.09
N ARG A 295 9.90 -11.74 10.20
CA ARG A 295 10.70 -12.39 11.26
C ARG A 295 12.15 -11.94 11.32
N THR A 296 12.76 -11.57 10.19
CA THR A 296 14.18 -11.21 10.12
C THR A 296 14.48 -9.84 10.73
N ARG A 297 13.45 -9.03 10.99
CA ARG A 297 13.53 -7.69 11.58
C ARG A 297 12.68 -7.56 12.86
N CYS A 298 12.01 -8.64 13.28
CA CYS A 298 11.14 -8.67 14.44
C CYS A 298 11.92 -9.07 15.70
N TRP A 299 11.85 -8.27 16.76
CA TRP A 299 12.48 -8.58 18.05
C TRP A 299 11.76 -9.68 18.86
N LYS A 300 10.53 -10.06 18.45
CA LYS A 300 9.74 -11.15 19.04
C LYS A 300 9.78 -12.43 18.20
N ALA A 301 10.64 -12.51 17.18
CA ALA A 301 10.70 -13.66 16.29
C ALA A 301 11.10 -14.94 17.04
N THR A 302 10.37 -16.03 16.77
CA THR A 302 10.66 -17.38 17.27
C THR A 302 10.74 -18.37 16.11
N ASP A 303 11.05 -19.64 16.38
CA ASP A 303 11.09 -20.70 15.37
C ASP A 303 9.74 -20.87 14.66
N LYS A 304 8.63 -20.67 15.36
CA LYS A 304 7.29 -20.70 14.77
C LYS A 304 7.14 -19.64 13.66
N CYS A 305 7.72 -18.46 13.85
CA CYS A 305 7.73 -17.41 12.83
C CYS A 305 8.55 -17.79 11.58
N ALA A 306 9.49 -18.71 11.69
CA ALA A 306 10.29 -19.19 10.55
C ALA A 306 9.60 -20.30 9.76
N SER A 307 8.84 -21.17 10.42
CA SER A 307 8.16 -22.31 9.81
C SER A 307 6.74 -22.01 9.33
N GLU A 308 6.02 -21.09 9.99
CA GLU A 308 4.58 -20.89 9.77
C GLU A 308 4.25 -19.42 9.48
N ALA A 309 3.44 -19.20 8.44
CA ALA A 309 2.93 -17.87 8.12
C ALA A 309 1.72 -17.57 9.01
N PRO A 310 1.74 -16.49 9.81
CA PRO A 310 0.60 -16.17 10.66
C PRO A 310 -0.60 -15.77 9.79
N PRO A 311 -1.82 -16.26 10.09
CA PRO A 311 -3.02 -15.87 9.37
C PRO A 311 -3.44 -14.45 9.78
N LEU A 312 -4.07 -13.70 8.88
CA LEU A 312 -4.64 -12.39 9.19
C LEU A 312 -5.97 -12.57 9.92
N VAL A 313 -5.95 -12.51 11.24
CA VAL A 313 -7.12 -12.80 12.09
C VAL A 313 -7.29 -11.77 13.19
N ARG A 314 -8.48 -11.70 13.77
CA ARG A 314 -8.71 -10.92 14.99
C ARG A 314 -8.04 -11.64 16.16
N VAL A 315 -7.07 -10.98 16.77
CA VAL A 315 -6.37 -11.46 17.97
C VAL A 315 -7.15 -11.09 19.24
N GLU A 316 -6.89 -11.80 20.34
CA GLU A 316 -7.53 -11.52 21.62
C GLU A 316 -7.26 -10.07 22.09
N GLY A 317 -8.30 -9.43 22.63
CA GLY A 317 -8.25 -8.02 23.04
C GLY A 317 -8.39 -7.01 21.90
N SER A 318 -8.34 -7.41 20.63
CA SER A 318 -8.59 -6.51 19.51
C SER A 318 -10.08 -6.24 19.31
N ARG A 319 -10.40 -5.01 18.88
CA ARG A 319 -11.76 -4.62 18.49
C ARG A 319 -12.22 -5.38 17.25
N GLU A 320 -13.51 -5.33 16.98
CA GLU A 320 -14.06 -5.85 15.72
C GLU A 320 -13.41 -5.15 14.52
N GLY A 321 -13.09 -5.91 13.47
CA GLY A 321 -12.42 -5.40 12.27
C GLY A 321 -10.91 -5.15 12.42
N HIS A 322 -10.34 -5.26 13.64
CA HIS A 322 -8.90 -5.18 13.85
C HIS A 322 -8.26 -6.57 13.70
N LEU A 323 -7.67 -6.81 12.53
CA LEU A 323 -7.01 -8.06 12.16
C LEU A 323 -5.49 -7.89 12.16
N THR A 324 -4.78 -8.92 12.60
CA THR A 324 -3.32 -8.93 12.74
C THR A 324 -2.77 -10.28 12.30
N ALA A 325 -1.76 -10.27 11.44
CA ALA A 325 -1.01 -11.46 11.03
C ALA A 325 0.25 -11.61 11.89
N CYS A 326 0.09 -11.98 13.16
CA CYS A 326 1.20 -12.18 14.08
C CYS A 326 0.98 -13.37 15.01
N HIS A 327 2.02 -14.20 15.21
CA HIS A 327 2.00 -15.26 16.23
C HIS A 327 2.13 -14.72 17.67
N TYR A 328 2.76 -13.54 17.83
CA TYR A 328 3.06 -12.93 19.13
C TYR A 328 2.76 -11.42 19.10
N PRO A 329 1.47 -11.03 18.97
CA PRO A 329 1.07 -9.63 18.87
C PRO A 329 1.48 -8.83 20.11
N GLU A 330 1.49 -7.51 19.98
CA GLU A 330 1.61 -6.57 21.08
C GLU A 330 0.35 -6.61 21.95
N GLU A 331 0.55 -6.51 23.27
CA GLU A 331 -0.56 -6.46 24.22
C GLU A 331 -1.28 -5.11 24.13
N SER A 332 -2.57 -5.10 24.45
CA SER A 332 -3.36 -3.87 24.42
C SER A 332 -2.92 -2.97 25.56
N GLY A 333 -2.69 -1.68 25.26
CA GLY A 333 -2.40 -0.69 26.29
C GLY A 333 -0.97 -0.69 26.85
N THR A 334 -0.07 -1.57 26.40
CA THR A 334 1.34 -1.52 26.82
C THR A 334 2.22 -0.80 25.80
N VAL A 335 2.53 0.48 26.07
CA VAL A 335 3.66 1.16 25.45
C VAL A 335 4.95 0.72 26.16
N SER A 336 5.27 -0.58 26.15
CA SER A 336 6.41 -1.12 26.92
C SER A 336 7.71 -1.09 26.12
N ALA A 337 8.78 -0.44 26.62
CA ALA A 337 10.06 -0.30 25.94
C ALA A 337 10.57 -1.60 25.28
N VAL A 338 10.99 -1.51 24.01
CA VAL A 338 11.51 -2.67 23.26
C VAL A 338 12.89 -3.05 23.81
N PRO A 339 13.14 -4.32 24.20
CA PRO A 339 14.49 -4.75 24.56
C PRO A 339 15.42 -4.68 23.33
N LYS A 340 16.63 -4.17 23.53
CA LYS A 340 17.67 -4.09 22.47
C LYS A 340 17.83 -5.46 21.79
N ALA A 341 17.81 -5.46 20.45
CA ALA A 341 17.94 -6.67 19.64
C ALA A 341 19.18 -7.48 20.04
N ARG A 342 19.01 -8.81 20.21
CA ARG A 342 20.14 -9.73 20.40
C ARG A 342 21.00 -9.71 19.14
N THR A 343 22.29 -9.42 19.29
CA THR A 343 23.24 -9.44 18.19
C THR A 343 23.37 -10.86 17.64
N ALA A 344 23.61 -10.96 16.32
CA ALA A 344 23.80 -12.23 15.61
C ALA A 344 24.98 -13.10 16.10
N SER A 345 25.71 -12.67 17.14
CA SER A 345 26.81 -13.41 17.77
C SER A 345 26.37 -14.47 18.78
N GLU A 346 25.15 -14.41 19.32
CA GLU A 346 24.69 -15.37 20.36
C GLU A 346 23.98 -16.61 19.81
N ALA A 347 23.65 -16.64 18.51
CA ALA A 347 23.03 -17.80 17.86
C ALA A 347 24.05 -18.91 17.47
N SER A 348 25.34 -18.73 17.74
CA SER A 348 26.40 -19.69 17.38
C SER A 348 26.76 -20.71 18.47
N SER A 349 26.15 -20.62 19.66
CA SER A 349 26.49 -21.52 20.78
C SER A 349 25.67 -22.83 20.85
N LEU A 350 24.67 -22.99 19.98
CA LEU A 350 23.89 -24.23 19.84
C LEU A 350 24.28 -24.97 18.55
N GLY A 351 25.54 -25.42 18.51
CA GLY A 351 26.10 -26.11 17.34
C GLY A 351 27.36 -26.92 17.66
N LYS A 352 27.49 -27.51 18.85
CA LYS A 352 28.54 -28.51 19.10
C LYS A 352 28.12 -29.84 18.48
N LYS A 353 28.70 -30.16 17.31
CA LYS A 353 28.76 -31.54 16.81
C LYS A 353 29.53 -32.42 17.81
N PRO A 354 29.13 -33.68 18.06
CA PRO A 354 29.87 -34.57 18.92
C PRO A 354 31.19 -35.00 18.26
N ASP A 355 32.22 -35.01 19.09
CA ASP A 355 33.60 -35.38 18.81
C ASP A 355 33.68 -36.89 18.52
N LEU A 356 34.01 -37.26 17.28
CA LEU A 356 34.32 -38.64 16.88
C LEU A 356 35.82 -38.83 17.08
N GLY A 357 36.16 -39.33 18.27
CA GLY A 357 37.51 -39.71 18.66
C GLY A 357 38.16 -40.66 17.65
N LYS A 358 39.36 -40.31 17.21
CA LYS A 358 40.28 -41.22 16.51
C LYS A 358 40.76 -42.27 17.51
N LYS A 359 40.22 -43.48 17.40
CA LYS A 359 40.83 -44.69 17.96
C LYS A 359 41.88 -45.23 16.99
N THR A 360 42.98 -45.61 17.61
CA THR A 360 44.13 -46.37 17.12
C THR A 360 43.73 -47.73 16.54
N GLY A 361 44.52 -48.20 15.57
CA GLY A 361 44.48 -49.56 15.05
C GLY A 361 45.57 -49.80 14.01
N GLU A 362 46.64 -50.49 14.44
CA GLU A 362 47.50 -51.35 13.61
C GLU A 362 46.62 -52.25 12.72
N ASP A 363 46.97 -52.69 11.51
CA ASP A 363 48.13 -53.49 11.06
C ASP A 363 47.91 -53.82 9.53
N PRO A 364 48.59 -54.75 8.83
CA PRO A 364 49.91 -54.69 8.18
C PRO A 364 49.89 -54.91 6.62
N LYS A 365 51.10 -54.87 6.02
CA LYS A 365 51.55 -55.55 4.77
C LYS A 365 51.18 -55.02 3.36
N ALA A 366 52.25 -54.59 2.67
CA ALA A 366 52.85 -55.20 1.47
C ALA A 366 52.74 -54.52 0.08
N ARG A 367 53.93 -54.45 -0.55
CA ARG A 367 54.31 -54.34 -1.97
C ARG A 367 54.66 -52.95 -2.51
N GLY A 368 55.91 -52.82 -2.93
CA GLY A 368 56.53 -51.69 -3.61
C GLY A 368 57.96 -51.52 -3.17
#